data_AF-A0A0T5VGZ6-F1
#
_entry.id   AF-A0A0T5VGZ6-F1
#
_cell.length_a   1.000
_cell.length_b   1.000
_cell.length_c   1.000
_cell.angle_alpha   90.00
_cell.angle_beta   90.00
_cell.angle_gamma   90.00
#
_symmetry.space_group_name_H-M   'P 1'
#
loop_
_entity.id
_entity.type
_entity.pdbx_description
1 polymer ?
#
loop_
_entity_poly.entity_id
_entity_poly.type
_entity_poly.pdbx_seq_one_letter_code
_entity_poly.pdbx_strand_id
1 'polypeptide(L)'
;MKKIILVLLLSIAGFSGYAQTYQGITSKNKTYLETLKGVSYTYKQGVVTLKNNGKYDLGTISITVSSKVDSTLFGIALFEEGIERGTTVKADVYFTAGLGSGVHEVSLKDIDQKNLVLSFDKAIRAVK
;
A
#
# COMPACT_ATOMS: atom_id res chain seq x y z
N MET A 1 36.61 -34.80 17.60
CA MET A 1 36.21 -34.02 16.40
C MET A 1 34.70 -34.10 16.19
N LYS A 2 33.89 -33.25 16.84
CA LYS A 2 32.44 -33.09 16.58
C LYS A 2 31.97 -31.72 17.07
N LYS A 3 32.39 -30.64 16.40
CA LYS A 3 31.94 -29.26 16.67
C LYS A 3 31.79 -28.43 15.38
N ILE A 4 31.29 -29.04 14.29
CA ILE A 4 31.18 -28.35 12.98
C ILE A 4 29.82 -28.63 12.32
N ILE A 5 28.71 -28.54 13.07
CA ILE A 5 27.35 -28.65 12.48
C ILE A 5 26.42 -27.53 12.98
N LEU A 6 26.93 -26.46 13.61
CA LEU A 6 26.10 -25.33 14.05
C LEU A 6 26.29 -24.05 13.22
N VAL A 7 27.11 -24.07 12.17
CA VAL A 7 27.39 -22.87 11.36
C VAL A 7 26.56 -22.82 10.06
N LEU A 8 25.99 -23.94 9.62
CA LEU A 8 25.21 -23.98 8.36
C LEU A 8 23.74 -23.53 8.48
N LEU A 9 23.22 -23.33 9.70
CA LEU A 9 21.81 -22.94 9.92
C LEU A 9 21.59 -21.42 9.97
N LEU A 10 22.66 -20.62 9.93
CA LEU A 10 22.58 -19.15 9.96
C LEU A 10 22.71 -18.48 8.58
N SER A 11 22.98 -19.23 7.52
CA SER A 11 23.19 -18.69 6.17
C SER A 11 21.92 -18.41 5.36
N ILE A 12 20.72 -18.61 5.93
CA ILE A 12 19.44 -18.33 5.24
C ILE A 12 18.84 -16.96 5.65
N ALA A 13 19.44 -16.23 6.59
CA ALA A 13 18.98 -14.89 6.99
C ALA A 13 19.45 -13.76 6.03
N GLY A 14 19.76 -14.09 4.77
CA GLY A 14 20.45 -13.22 3.82
C GLY A 14 19.59 -12.50 2.79
N PHE A 15 18.26 -12.57 2.87
CA PHE A 15 17.39 -11.75 2.02
C PHE A 15 16.83 -10.60 2.86
N SER A 16 17.62 -9.54 3.01
CA SER A 16 17.14 -8.22 3.42
C SER A 16 16.21 -7.68 2.33
N GLY A 17 14.97 -8.18 2.31
CA GLY A 17 13.91 -7.62 1.48
C GLY A 17 13.70 -6.16 1.90
N TYR A 18 13.73 -5.25 0.93
CA TYR A 18 13.37 -3.86 1.19
C TYR A 18 11.92 -3.79 1.69
N ALA A 19 11.74 -3.27 2.90
CA ALA A 19 10.41 -3.05 3.46
C ALA A 19 9.78 -1.81 2.82
N GLN A 20 8.59 -1.97 2.25
CA GLN A 20 7.83 -0.84 1.72
C GLN A 20 7.54 0.18 2.82
N THR A 21 7.63 1.47 2.50
CA THR A 21 7.30 2.53 3.46
C THR A 21 5.80 2.82 3.45
N TYR A 22 5.19 2.78 4.64
CA TYR A 22 3.78 3.10 4.85
C TYR A 22 3.66 4.31 5.76
N GLN A 23 2.92 5.31 5.32
CA GLN A 23 2.57 6.46 6.13
C GLN A 23 1.32 6.14 6.94
N GLY A 24 1.43 6.31 8.26
CA GLY A 24 0.30 6.17 9.18
C GLY A 24 -0.81 7.17 8.90
N ILE A 25 -2.02 6.85 9.34
CA ILE A 25 -3.18 7.72 9.21
C ILE A 25 -2.95 9.01 10.02
N THR A 26 -2.97 10.16 9.35
CA THR A 26 -2.78 11.48 9.98
C THR A 26 -4.11 12.17 10.33
N SER A 27 -5.22 11.71 9.75
CA SER A 27 -6.55 12.26 10.01
C SER A 27 -6.96 12.09 11.48
N LYS A 28 -7.52 13.16 12.07
CA LYS A 28 -8.09 13.15 13.42
C LYS A 28 -9.59 12.87 13.43
N ASN A 29 -10.21 12.65 12.28
CA ASN A 29 -11.64 12.41 12.18
C ASN A 29 -11.98 11.04 12.80
N LYS A 30 -12.80 11.05 13.86
CA LYS A 30 -13.17 9.83 14.62
C LYS A 30 -13.86 8.78 13.73
N THR A 31 -14.78 9.20 12.87
CA THR A 31 -15.50 8.30 11.96
C THR A 31 -14.55 7.64 10.98
N TYR A 32 -13.60 8.39 10.43
CA TYR A 32 -12.56 7.88 9.53
C TYR A 32 -11.67 6.86 10.22
N LEU A 33 -11.16 7.19 11.41
CA LEU A 33 -10.31 6.29 12.20
C LEU A 33 -11.03 4.99 12.55
N GLU A 34 -12.28 5.07 12.99
CA GLU A 34 -13.09 3.88 13.28
C GLU A 34 -13.45 3.07 12.03
N THR A 35 -13.53 3.72 10.86
CA THR A 35 -13.78 3.01 9.58
C THR A 35 -12.56 2.18 9.17
N LEU A 36 -11.36 2.73 9.32
CA LEU A 36 -10.11 2.05 8.94
C LEU A 36 -9.55 1.13 10.02
N LYS A 37 -10.14 1.12 11.22
CA LYS A 37 -9.71 0.23 12.30
C LYS A 37 -9.90 -1.23 11.88
N GLY A 38 -8.80 -1.99 11.83
CA GLY A 38 -8.80 -3.38 11.36
C GLY A 38 -8.67 -3.54 9.83
N VAL A 39 -8.59 -2.44 9.08
CA VAL A 39 -8.28 -2.43 7.66
C VAL A 39 -6.78 -2.27 7.48
N SER A 40 -6.17 -3.12 6.66
CA SER A 40 -4.75 -3.06 6.34
C SER A 40 -4.53 -3.24 4.85
N TYR A 41 -3.36 -2.83 4.36
CA TYR A 41 -2.96 -3.08 2.99
C TYR A 41 -1.46 -3.34 2.89
N THR A 42 -1.08 -4.01 1.81
CA THR A 42 0.31 -4.19 1.39
C THR A 42 0.46 -3.80 -0.06
N TYR A 43 1.69 -3.49 -0.47
CA TYR A 43 2.03 -3.21 -1.85
C TYR A 43 3.12 -4.15 -2.35
N LYS A 44 2.98 -4.61 -3.59
CA LYS A 44 4.00 -5.37 -4.29
C LYS A 44 3.85 -5.20 -5.80
N GLN A 45 4.90 -4.73 -6.46
CA GLN A 45 5.01 -4.71 -7.94
C GLN A 45 3.79 -4.06 -8.62
N GLY A 46 3.44 -2.85 -8.22
CA GLY A 46 2.32 -2.11 -8.80
C GLY A 46 0.95 -2.52 -8.28
N VAL A 47 0.84 -3.51 -7.39
CA VAL A 47 -0.45 -3.99 -6.88
C VAL A 47 -0.58 -3.70 -5.40
N VAL A 48 -1.70 -3.11 -5.00
CA VAL A 48 -2.11 -2.97 -3.61
C VAL A 48 -3.06 -4.12 -3.26
N THR A 49 -2.73 -4.88 -2.22
CA THR A 49 -3.62 -5.88 -1.63
C THR A 49 -4.21 -5.30 -0.34
N LEU A 50 -5.52 -5.09 -0.31
CA LEU A 50 -6.25 -4.54 0.83
C LEU A 50 -7.03 -5.65 1.53
N LYS A 51 -6.93 -5.70 2.85
CA LYS A 51 -7.65 -6.63 3.71
C LYS A 51 -8.55 -5.88 4.68
N ASN A 52 -9.85 -6.17 4.64
CA ASN A 52 -10.82 -5.58 5.55
C ASN A 52 -11.11 -6.54 6.72
N ASN A 53 -10.40 -6.44 7.84
CA ASN A 53 -10.80 -7.09 9.09
C ASN A 53 -11.53 -6.12 10.03
N GLY A 54 -12.02 -5.00 9.50
CA GLY A 54 -12.70 -3.98 10.28
C GLY A 54 -14.12 -4.38 10.65
N LYS A 55 -14.83 -3.46 11.32
CA LYS A 55 -16.22 -3.70 11.73
C LYS A 55 -17.23 -3.51 10.59
N TYR A 56 -16.86 -2.72 9.58
CA TYR A 56 -17.75 -2.21 8.54
C TYR A 56 -17.38 -2.77 7.17
N ASP A 57 -18.38 -2.94 6.32
CA ASP A 57 -18.17 -3.03 4.88
C ASP A 57 -17.76 -1.65 4.37
N LEU A 58 -16.83 -1.61 3.43
CA LEU A 58 -16.28 -0.37 2.88
C LEU A 58 -16.90 -0.13 1.51
N GLY A 59 -17.19 1.12 1.17
CA GLY A 59 -17.66 1.51 -0.15
C GLY A 59 -16.45 1.80 -1.03
N THR A 60 -15.99 3.06 -0.97
CA THR A 60 -14.78 3.49 -1.70
C THR A 60 -13.59 3.62 -0.76
N ILE A 61 -12.48 2.96 -1.11
CA ILE A 61 -11.17 3.19 -0.51
C ILE A 61 -10.18 3.63 -1.59
N SER A 62 -9.36 4.65 -1.30
CA SER A 62 -8.18 4.98 -2.11
C SER A 62 -6.91 4.93 -1.27
N ILE A 63 -5.86 4.41 -1.88
CA ILE A 63 -4.50 4.44 -1.34
C ILE A 63 -3.64 5.20 -2.33
N THR A 64 -3.09 6.32 -1.87
CA THR A 64 -2.16 7.12 -2.65
C THR A 64 -0.75 6.61 -2.48
N VAL A 65 0.05 6.80 -3.52
CA VAL A 65 1.46 6.46 -3.56
C VAL A 65 2.24 7.70 -3.99
N SER A 66 3.26 8.06 -3.24
CA SER A 66 4.21 9.14 -3.59
C SER A 66 5.64 8.62 -3.52
N SER A 67 6.62 9.40 -3.99
CA SER A 67 8.04 9.04 -3.88
C SER A 67 8.78 9.96 -2.91
N LYS A 68 9.73 9.38 -2.17
CA LYS A 68 10.65 10.14 -1.31
C LYS A 68 11.66 10.98 -2.12
N VAL A 69 11.91 10.59 -3.36
CA VAL A 69 12.99 11.14 -4.20
C VAL A 69 12.48 11.85 -5.45
N ASP A 70 11.21 11.66 -5.80
CA ASP A 70 10.53 12.34 -6.91
C ASP A 70 9.21 12.94 -6.41
N SER A 71 9.19 14.26 -6.29
CA SER A 71 8.00 14.99 -5.81
C SER A 71 6.89 15.08 -6.86
N THR A 72 7.17 14.75 -8.12
CA THR A 72 6.20 14.81 -9.22
C THR A 72 5.49 13.48 -9.43
N LEU A 73 6.04 12.37 -8.91
CA LEU A 73 5.41 11.06 -9.00
C LEU A 73 4.20 10.97 -8.06
N PHE A 74 3.07 10.61 -8.65
CA PHE A 74 1.83 10.30 -7.97
C PHE A 74 1.29 8.95 -8.45
N GLY A 75 0.81 8.14 -7.52
CA GLY A 75 0.09 6.91 -7.82
C GLY A 75 -1.17 6.78 -6.99
N ILE A 76 -2.15 6.05 -7.52
CA ILE A 76 -3.39 5.76 -6.81
C ILE A 76 -3.87 4.34 -7.10
N ALA A 77 -4.19 3.60 -6.04
CA ALA A 77 -5.00 2.39 -6.11
C ALA A 77 -6.41 2.72 -5.61
N LEU A 78 -7.41 2.38 -6.41
CA LEU A 78 -8.81 2.68 -6.16
C LEU A 78 -9.61 1.38 -6.01
N PHE A 79 -10.42 1.29 -4.96
CA PHE A 79 -11.30 0.17 -4.67
C PHE A 79 -12.74 0.69 -4.62
N GLU A 80 -13.55 0.38 -5.63
CA GLU A 80 -14.91 0.94 -5.78
C GLU A 80 -16.04 -0.09 -5.62
N GLU A 81 -15.76 -1.38 -5.79
CA GLU A 81 -16.78 -2.44 -5.87
C GLU A 81 -17.41 -2.83 -4.51
N GLY A 82 -17.16 -2.04 -3.47
CA GLY A 82 -17.49 -2.41 -2.11
C GLY A 82 -16.54 -3.51 -1.60
N ILE A 83 -16.10 -3.37 -0.36
CA ILE A 83 -15.15 -4.29 0.28
C ILE A 83 -15.83 -4.83 1.53
N GLU A 84 -16.44 -6.00 1.37
CA GLU A 84 -17.08 -6.71 2.47
C GLU A 84 -16.09 -7.02 3.60
N ARG A 85 -16.58 -7.02 4.83
CA ARG A 85 -15.79 -7.43 5.98
C ARG A 85 -15.33 -8.88 5.85
N GLY A 86 -14.05 -9.11 6.18
CA GLY A 86 -13.39 -10.41 6.14
C GLY A 86 -12.75 -10.71 4.80
N THR A 87 -12.93 -9.86 3.79
CA THR A 87 -12.41 -10.10 2.45
C THR A 87 -11.02 -9.49 2.25
N THR A 88 -10.35 -9.98 1.20
CA THR A 88 -9.09 -9.43 0.70
C THR A 88 -9.25 -9.17 -0.78
N VAL A 89 -8.99 -7.94 -1.19
CA VAL A 89 -9.16 -7.46 -2.57
C VAL A 89 -7.84 -6.87 -3.07
N LYS A 90 -7.69 -6.76 -4.38
CA LYS A 90 -6.50 -6.21 -5.03
C LYS A 90 -6.90 -5.15 -6.03
N ALA A 91 -6.05 -4.13 -6.15
CA ALA A 91 -6.15 -3.12 -7.19
C ALA A 91 -4.74 -2.78 -7.70
N ASP A 92 -4.64 -2.56 -9.00
CA ASP A 92 -3.44 -2.02 -9.62
C ASP A 92 -3.31 -0.53 -9.26
N VAL A 93 -2.07 -0.09 -9.10
CA VAL A 93 -1.75 1.33 -8.90
C VAL A 93 -1.57 1.96 -10.28
N TYR A 94 -2.38 2.98 -10.56
CA TYR A 94 -2.17 3.85 -11.70
C TYR A 94 -1.17 4.95 -11.32
N PHE A 95 -0.11 5.13 -12.12
CA PHE A 95 0.96 6.09 -11.84
C PHE A 95 1.04 7.19 -12.89
N THR A 96 1.30 8.40 -12.41
CA THR A 96 1.51 9.60 -13.21
C THR A 96 2.70 10.39 -12.69
N ALA A 97 3.38 11.15 -13.55
CA ALA A 97 4.40 12.12 -13.16
C ALA A 97 4.26 13.42 -13.95
N GLY A 98 4.96 14.46 -13.50
CA GLY A 98 4.91 15.80 -14.07
C GLY A 98 3.98 16.75 -13.31
N LEU A 99 3.91 18.00 -13.78
CA LEU A 99 3.15 19.07 -13.13
C LEU A 99 2.26 19.79 -14.15
N GLY A 100 1.07 20.20 -13.72
CA GLY A 100 0.14 20.98 -14.55
C GLY A 100 -0.22 20.27 -15.86
N SER A 101 -0.01 20.96 -16.99
CA SER A 101 -0.27 20.40 -18.32
C SER A 101 0.73 19.33 -18.76
N GLY A 102 1.82 19.10 -18.02
CA GLY A 102 2.84 18.11 -18.31
C GLY A 102 2.63 16.75 -17.61
N VAL A 103 1.48 16.56 -16.96
CA VAL A 103 1.15 15.29 -16.30
C VAL A 103 0.97 14.20 -17.35
N HIS A 104 1.65 13.08 -17.17
CA HIS A 104 1.58 11.92 -18.06
C HIS A 104 1.65 10.62 -17.25
N GLU A 105 1.15 9.54 -17.86
CA GLU A 105 1.24 8.20 -17.28
C GLU A 105 2.68 7.70 -17.26
N VAL A 106 3.05 6.98 -16.19
CA VAL A 106 4.39 6.39 -16.03
C VAL A 106 4.26 4.88 -15.89
N SER A 107 5.07 4.15 -16.66
CA SER A 107 5.12 2.69 -16.56
C SER A 107 5.79 2.26 -15.26
N LEU A 108 5.30 1.18 -14.65
CA LEU A 108 5.85 0.61 -13.41
C LEU A 108 7.37 0.32 -13.48
N LYS A 109 7.90 0.01 -14.67
CA LYS A 109 9.33 -0.28 -14.89
C LYS A 109 10.22 0.96 -14.70
N ASP A 110 9.66 2.15 -14.89
CA ASP A 110 10.36 3.42 -14.82
C ASP A 110 10.28 4.04 -13.41
N ILE A 111 9.63 3.35 -12.47
CA ILE A 111 9.40 3.81 -11.10
C ILE A 111 10.39 3.16 -10.15
N ASP A 112 11.05 3.99 -9.33
CA ASP A 112 11.82 3.52 -8.19
C ASP A 112 10.89 3.08 -7.04
N GLN A 113 10.45 1.82 -7.13
CA GLN A 113 9.49 1.24 -6.19
C GLN A 113 10.00 1.23 -4.73
N LYS A 114 11.32 1.24 -4.52
CA LYS A 114 11.93 1.19 -3.18
C LYS A 114 11.69 2.48 -2.40
N ASN A 115 11.54 3.60 -3.12
CA ASN A 115 11.35 4.92 -2.53
C ASN A 115 9.88 5.34 -2.45
N LEU A 116 8.95 4.43 -2.74
CA LEU A 116 7.53 4.72 -2.63
C LEU A 116 7.06 4.83 -1.17
N VAL A 117 6.13 5.74 -0.93
CA VAL A 117 5.41 5.92 0.33
C VAL A 117 3.94 5.77 0.04
N LEU A 118 3.28 4.84 0.73
CA LEU A 118 1.85 4.62 0.58
C LEU A 118 1.08 5.22 1.77
N SER A 119 -0.11 5.75 1.51
CA SER A 119 -1.00 6.24 2.55
C SER A 119 -2.46 6.02 2.19
N PHE A 120 -3.32 5.86 3.20
CA PHE A 120 -4.76 5.95 3.00
C PHE A 120 -5.13 7.39 2.69
N ASP A 121 -5.83 7.60 1.58
CA ASP A 121 -6.31 8.91 1.15
C ASP A 121 -7.81 9.07 1.45
N LYS A 122 -8.62 8.11 1.00
CA LYS A 122 -10.06 8.09 1.21
C LYS A 122 -10.52 6.76 1.79
N ALA A 123 -11.49 6.82 2.68
CA ALA A 123 -12.18 5.65 3.19
C ALA A 123 -13.63 5.98 3.54
N ILE A 124 -14.56 5.32 2.84
CA ILE A 124 -15.99 5.49 3.01
C ILE A 124 -16.61 4.13 3.35
N ARG A 125 -17.61 4.12 4.24
CA ARG A 125 -18.39 2.91 4.56
C ARG A 125 -19.39 2.63 3.44
N ALA A 126 -19.65 1.37 3.15
CA ALA A 126 -20.73 1.02 2.23
C ALA A 126 -22.07 1.53 2.79
N VAL A 127 -22.89 2.14 1.94
CA VAL A 127 -24.28 2.49 2.27
C VAL A 127 -25.12 1.28 1.88
N LYS A 128 -25.83 0.70 2.85
CA LYS A 128 -26.80 -0.36 2.58
C LYS A 128 -28.05 0.19 1.93
#